data_AF-A0AAW8M962-F1
#
_entry.id   AF-A0AAW8M962-F1
#
_cell.length_a   1.000
_cell.length_b   1.000
_cell.length_c   1.000
_cell.angle_alpha   90.00
_cell.angle_beta   90.00
_cell.angle_gamma   90.00
#
_symmetry.space_group_name_H-M   'P 1'
#
loop_
_entity.id
_entity.type
_entity.pdbx_description
1 polymer ?
#
loop_
_entity_poly.entity_id
_entity_poly.type
_entity_poly.pdbx_seq_one_letter_code
_entity_poly.pdbx_strand_id
1 'polypeptide(L)' 'MSTQWKEKGCEVCRALWESGEHPPELAVSIVLHARLHQCSSCGVFWEQLERYADVICEQQARALYPQAFKPVDQG' A
#
# COMPACT_ATOMS: atom_id res chain seq x y z
N MET A 1 -17.59 -7.35 2.51
CA MET A 1 -17.00 -8.71 2.44
C MET A 1 -15.50 -8.53 2.61
N SER A 2 -14.92 -9.11 3.66
CA SER A 2 -13.47 -9.02 3.90
C SER A 2 -12.77 -10.01 2.98
N THR A 3 -12.05 -9.52 1.97
CA THR A 3 -11.19 -10.35 1.12
C THR A 3 -10.22 -11.12 2.00
N GLN A 4 -10.15 -12.46 1.87
CA GLN A 4 -9.26 -13.24 2.73
C GLN A 4 -7.83 -12.81 2.48
N TRP A 5 -6.99 -12.82 3.51
CA TRP A 5 -5.57 -12.48 3.40
C TRP A 5 -4.87 -13.22 2.24
N LYS A 6 -5.27 -14.47 1.99
CA LYS A 6 -4.73 -15.31 0.92
C LYS A 6 -5.11 -14.85 -0.50
N GLU A 7 -6.06 -13.95 -0.64
CA GLU A 7 -6.53 -13.41 -1.92
C GLU A 7 -5.97 -11.99 -2.16
N LYS A 8 -5.21 -11.45 -1.20
CA LYS A 8 -4.62 -10.11 -1.27
C LYS A 8 -3.21 -10.14 -1.85
N GLY A 9 -3.00 -9.48 -2.99
CA GLY A 9 -1.68 -9.34 -3.61
C GLY A 9 -1.05 -10.69 -4.01
N CYS A 10 0.26 -10.68 -4.27
CA CYS A 10 1.02 -11.90 -4.59
C CYS A 10 1.57 -12.59 -3.34
N GLU A 11 2.12 -13.80 -3.49
CA GLU A 11 2.81 -14.51 -2.39
C GLU A 11 3.99 -13.70 -1.80
N VAL A 12 4.73 -12.96 -2.63
CA VAL A 12 5.93 -12.23 -2.18
C VAL A 12 5.57 -11.12 -1.20
N CYS A 13 4.62 -10.24 -1.53
CA CYS A 13 4.23 -9.18 -0.60
C CYS A 13 3.52 -9.70 0.65
N ARG A 14 2.74 -10.79 0.54
CA ARG A 14 2.11 -11.41 1.70
C ARG A 14 3.15 -11.97 2.66
N ALA A 15 4.15 -12.67 2.14
CA ALA A 15 5.24 -13.22 2.94
C ALA A 15 6.02 -12.13 3.69
N LEU A 16 6.24 -10.96 3.07
CA LEU A 16 6.85 -9.81 3.76
C LEU A 16 6.02 -9.40 4.97
N TRP A 17 4.72 -9.13 4.77
CA TRP A 17 3.79 -8.76 5.83
C TRP A 17 3.69 -9.82 6.94
N GLU A 18 3.67 -11.11 6.57
CA GLU A 18 3.64 -12.22 7.53
C GLU A 18 4.95 -12.35 8.32
N SER A 19 6.07 -11.93 7.73
CA SER A 19 7.39 -11.91 8.38
C SER A 19 7.63 -10.67 9.23
N GLY A 20 6.69 -9.73 9.26
CA GLY A 20 6.82 -8.43 9.93
C GLY A 20 7.63 -7.39 9.16
N GLU A 21 8.02 -7.69 7.92
CA GLU A 21 8.52 -6.72 6.96
C GLU A 21 7.37 -6.13 6.13
N HIS A 22 7.67 -5.17 5.27
CA HIS A 22 6.67 -4.54 4.41
C HIS A 22 7.26 -4.21 3.05
N PRO A 23 6.42 -4.16 2.00
CA PRO A 23 6.85 -3.61 0.72
C PRO A 23 7.31 -2.15 0.88
N PRO A 24 8.09 -1.62 -0.08
CA PRO A 24 8.53 -0.22 -0.06
C PRO A 24 7.36 0.74 0.18
N GLU A 25 7.57 1.66 1.14
CA GLU A 25 6.63 2.75 1.40
C GLU A 25 6.71 3.76 0.24
N LEU A 26 5.56 4.11 -0.31
CA LEU A 26 5.41 5.05 -1.41
C LEU A 26 4.97 6.44 -0.90
N ALA A 27 4.11 6.48 0.11
CA ALA A 27 3.67 7.71 0.75
C ALA A 27 3.07 7.48 2.13
N VAL A 28 3.01 8.54 2.93
CA VAL A 28 2.29 8.58 4.19
C VAL A 28 1.15 9.59 4.09
N SER A 29 -0.03 9.21 4.59
CA SER A 29 -1.18 10.10 4.77
C SER A 29 -1.36 10.38 6.25
N ILE A 30 -1.03 11.60 6.67
CA ILE A 30 -1.20 12.05 8.05
C ILE A 30 -2.69 12.11 8.41
N VAL A 31 -3.54 12.52 7.45
CA VAL A 31 -4.99 12.62 7.66
C VAL A 31 -5.63 11.27 7.96
N LEU A 32 -5.18 10.22 7.26
CA LEU A 32 -5.70 8.87 7.43
C LEU A 32 -4.93 8.06 8.48
N HIS A 33 -3.84 8.61 9.02
CA HIS A 33 -2.88 7.88 9.84
C HIS A 33 -2.46 6.55 9.19
N ALA A 34 -2.26 6.60 7.86
CA ALA A 34 -2.07 5.44 7.02
C ALA A 34 -0.86 5.59 6.12
N ARG A 35 -0.26 4.47 5.74
CA ARG A 35 0.91 4.41 4.85
C ARG A 35 0.56 3.62 3.61
N LEU A 36 0.97 4.13 2.45
CA LEU A 36 0.82 3.45 1.17
C LEU A 36 2.12 2.73 0.87
N HIS A 37 2.03 1.44 0.59
CA HIS A 37 3.14 0.61 0.14
C HIS A 37 2.84 0.05 -1.24
N GLN A 38 3.87 -0.19 -2.04
CA GLN A 38 3.72 -0.83 -3.34
C GLN A 38 4.60 -2.08 -3.42
N CYS A 39 4.00 -3.21 -3.83
CA CYS A 39 4.78 -4.42 -4.06
C CYS A 39 5.61 -4.30 -5.33
N SER A 40 6.94 -4.41 -5.22
CA SER A 40 7.83 -4.40 -6.39
C SER A 40 7.67 -5.61 -7.32
N SER A 41 7.06 -6.70 -6.84
CA SER A 41 6.88 -7.94 -7.62
C SER A 41 5.60 -7.95 -8.47
N CYS A 42 4.46 -7.57 -7.88
CA CYS A 42 3.15 -7.59 -8.57
C CYS A 42 2.55 -6.21 -8.82
N GLY A 43 3.17 -5.14 -8.31
CA GLY A 43 2.70 -3.76 -8.48
C GLY A 43 1.48 -3.38 -7.63
N VAL A 44 0.90 -4.31 -6.85
CA VAL A 44 -0.28 -4.02 -6.01
C VAL A 44 0.04 -2.99 -4.93
N PHE A 45 -0.94 -2.15 -4.62
CA PHE A 45 -0.88 -1.17 -3.56
C PHE A 45 -1.46 -1.75 -2.26
N TRP A 46 -0.74 -1.54 -1.17
CA TRP A 46 -1.14 -1.90 0.18
C TRP A 46 -1.31 -0.63 1.01
N GLU A 47 -2.49 -0.46 1.59
CA GLU A 47 -2.76 0.54 2.61
C GLU A 47 -2.52 -0.08 3.99
N GLN A 48 -1.53 0.42 4.70
CA GLN A 48 -1.24 0.07 6.08
C GLN A 48 -1.87 1.10 7.02
N LEU A 49 -2.78 0.64 7.84
CA LEU A 49 -3.34 1.37 8.98
C LEU A 49 -2.69 0.86 10.28
N GLU A 50 -2.95 1.53 11.40
CA GLU A 50 -2.34 1.22 12.70
C GLU A 50 -2.51 -0.25 13.15
N ARG A 51 -3.59 -0.92 12.70
CA ARG A 51 -3.96 -2.26 13.17
C ARG A 51 -4.10 -3.31 12.07
N TYR A 52 -4.06 -2.93 10.79
CA TYR A 52 -4.22 -3.86 9.68
C TYR A 52 -3.66 -3.27 8.39
N ALA A 53 -3.39 -4.15 7.42
CA ALA A 53 -3.05 -3.78 6.06
C ALA A 53 -4.07 -4.39 5.07
N ASP A 54 -4.48 -3.60 4.09
CA ASP A 54 -5.38 -4.03 3.02
C ASP A 54 -4.83 -3.66 1.65
N VAL A 55 -5.29 -4.36 0.61
CA VAL A 55 -4.94 -4.03 -0.77
C VAL A 55 -5.96 -3.05 -1.33
N ILE A 56 -5.46 -2.00 -1.98
CA ILE A 56 -6.30 -1.00 -2.62
C ILE A 56 -5.98 -0.94 -4.11
N CYS A 57 -6.98 -0.58 -4.91
CA CYS A 57 -6.78 -0.37 -6.34
C CYS A 57 -6.04 0.96 -6.58
N GLU A 58 -5.39 1.09 -7.74
CA GLU A 58 -4.66 2.32 -8.11
C GLU A 58 -5.55 3.57 -8.00
N GLN A 59 -6.81 3.49 -8.41
CA GLN A 59 -7.75 4.62 -8.32
C GLN A 59 -7.92 5.11 -6.87
N GLN A 60 -8.02 4.20 -5.91
CA GLN A 60 -8.11 4.54 -4.49
C GLN A 60 -6.77 5.08 -3.99
N ALA A 61 -5.65 4.45 -4.37
CA ALA A 61 -4.32 4.93 -4.00
C ALA A 61 -4.10 6.37 -4.47
N ARG A 62 -4.49 6.71 -5.70
CA ARG A 62 -4.38 8.07 -6.26
C ARG A 62 -5.30 9.07 -5.56
N ALA A 63 -6.49 8.64 -5.15
CA ALA A 63 -7.45 9.50 -4.46
C ALA A 63 -7.01 9.80 -3.00
N LEU A 64 -6.49 8.79 -2.30
CA LEU A 64 -6.12 8.87 -0.88
C LEU A 64 -4.69 9.38 -0.67
N TYR A 65 -3.79 9.09 -1.62
CA TYR A 65 -2.37 9.44 -1.58
C TYR A 65 -1.95 10.19 -2.85
N PRO A 66 -2.59 11.30 -3.21
CA PRO A 66 -2.25 12.04 -4.43
C PRO A 66 -0.77 12.45 -4.49
N GLN A 67 -0.13 12.68 -3.33
CA GLN A 67 1.29 12.99 -3.22
C GLN A 67 2.22 11.88 -3.73
N ALA A 68 1.80 10.62 -3.68
CA ALA A 68 2.59 9.49 -4.18
C ALA A 68 2.68 9.44 -5.71
N PHE A 69 1.74 10.12 -6.39
CA PHE A 69 1.56 10.08 -7.84
C PHE A 69 1.78 11.44 -8.50
N LYS A 70 2.06 12.48 -7.72
CA LYS A 70 2.47 13.77 -8.27
C LYS A 70 3.91 13.61 -8.76
N PRO A 71 4.24 14.07 -9.98
CA PRO A 71 5.64 14.24 -10.34
C PRO A 71 6.25 15.18 -9.28
N VAL A 72 7.39 14.79 -8.72
CA VAL A 72 8.22 15.71 -7.96
C VAL A 72 8.48 16.90 -8.88
N ASP A 73 7.82 18.02 -8.61
CA ASP A 73 8.20 19.30 -9.16
C ASP A 73 9.54 19.64 -8.48
N GLN A 74 10.64 19.27 -9.14
CA GLN A 74 11.94 19.80 -8.80
C GLN A 74 11.94 21.28 -9.24
N GLY A 75 11.56 22.15 -8.31
CA GLY A 75 11.88 23.57 -8.37
C GLY A 75 13.35 23.83 -8.01
#